data_AF-A0A9E0JBI0-F1
#
_entry.id   AF-A0A9E0JBI0-F1
#
_cell.length_a   1.000
_cell.length_b   1.000
_cell.length_c   1.000
_cell.angle_alpha   90.00
_cell.angle_beta   90.00
_cell.angle_gamma   90.00
#
_symmetry.space_group_name_H-M   'P 1'
#
loop_
_entity.id
_entity.type
_entity.pdbx_description
1 polymer ?
#
loop_
_entity_poly.entity_id
_entity_poly.type
_entity_poly.pdbx_seq_one_letter_code
_entity_poly.pdbx_strand_id
1 'polypeptide(L)'
;MESLNPLFVALLPLLVMSFILLPLIFHFRQQKVVLQHPSLKKTKVVPFLYSWTGLIFGAFVPLLRNDIKWFFIYFIVFILTSGLGNIVLSFFYNKSSLTALIEKGYVPVDDNSKQLLVSKNIIKAIE
;
A
#
# COMPACT_ATOMS: atom_id res chain seq x y z
N MET A 1 -19.51 -36.93 -17.34
CA MET A 1 -19.05 -35.59 -16.89
C MET A 1 -20.19 -34.63 -17.14
N GLU A 2 -20.79 -34.07 -16.09
CA GLU A 2 -21.76 -32.98 -16.23
C GLU A 2 -21.03 -31.74 -16.77
N SER A 3 -21.50 -31.17 -17.88
CA SER A 3 -20.93 -29.93 -18.41
C SER A 3 -21.26 -28.78 -17.47
N LEU A 4 -20.24 -28.00 -17.06
CA LEU A 4 -20.44 -26.78 -16.28
C LEU A 4 -21.43 -25.83 -16.95
N ASN A 5 -22.28 -25.19 -16.15
CA ASN A 5 -23.27 -24.24 -16.63
C ASN A 5 -22.57 -23.12 -17.45
N PRO A 6 -22.95 -22.85 -18.71
CA PRO A 6 -22.30 -21.85 -19.55
C PRO A 6 -22.32 -20.45 -18.94
N LEU A 7 -23.35 -20.12 -18.14
CA LEU A 7 -23.41 -18.87 -17.38
C LEU A 7 -22.30 -18.80 -16.33
N PHE A 8 -22.02 -19.90 -15.62
CA PHE A 8 -20.95 -19.96 -14.62
C PHE A 8 -19.57 -19.76 -15.27
N VAL A 9 -19.33 -20.40 -16.43
CA VAL A 9 -18.08 -20.26 -17.18
C VAL A 9 -17.88 -18.82 -17.68
N ALA A 10 -18.96 -18.13 -18.09
CA ALA A 10 -18.89 -16.73 -18.50
C ALA A 10 -18.67 -15.75 -17.33
N LEU A 11 -19.22 -16.05 -16.14
CA LEU A 11 -19.11 -15.18 -14.96
C LEU A 11 -17.79 -15.34 -14.20
N LEU A 12 -17.17 -16.52 -14.25
CA LEU A 12 -15.96 -16.82 -13.48
C LEU A 12 -14.78 -15.87 -13.80
N PRO A 13 -14.46 -15.55 -15.08
CA PRO A 13 -13.41 -14.58 -15.40
C PRO A 13 -13.72 -13.18 -14.87
N LEU A 14 -14.97 -12.74 -14.92
CA LEU A 14 -15.39 -11.43 -14.40
C LEU A 14 -15.19 -11.35 -12.88
N LEU A 15 -15.52 -12.43 -12.18
CA LEU A 15 -15.27 -12.56 -10.76
C LEU A 15 -13.77 -12.49 -10.45
N VAL A 16 -12.93 -13.24 -11.17
CA VAL A 16 -11.47 -13.22 -10.99
C VAL A 16 -10.89 -11.82 -11.27
N MET A 17 -11.36 -11.15 -12.33
CA MET A 17 -10.94 -9.78 -12.64
C MET A 17 -11.33 -8.79 -11.54
N SER A 18 -12.48 -8.99 -10.87
CA SER A 18 -12.92 -8.10 -9.78
C SER A 18 -11.95 -8.07 -8.60
N PHE A 19 -11.30 -9.19 -8.27
CA PHE A 19 -10.28 -9.27 -7.21
C PHE A 19 -9.03 -8.46 -7.50
N ILE A 20 -8.78 -8.10 -8.76
CA ILE A 20 -7.67 -7.23 -9.18
C ILE A 20 -8.16 -5.80 -9.34
N LEU A 21 -9.28 -5.60 -10.05
CA LEU A 21 -9.80 -4.28 -10.38
C LEU A 21 -10.25 -3.50 -9.14
N LEU A 22 -10.95 -4.13 -8.19
CA LEU A 22 -11.42 -3.45 -6.98
C LEU A 22 -10.27 -2.86 -6.15
N PRO A 23 -9.25 -3.64 -5.74
CA PRO A 23 -8.12 -3.07 -5.00
C PRO A 23 -7.34 -2.02 -5.82
N LEU A 24 -7.27 -2.13 -7.14
CA LEU A 24 -6.74 -1.05 -8.00
C LEU A 24 -7.59 0.23 -7.94
N ILE A 25 -8.92 0.12 -8.02
CA ILE A 25 -9.82 1.27 -7.89
C ILE A 25 -9.65 1.93 -6.51
N PHE A 26 -9.62 1.13 -5.43
CA PHE A 26 -9.37 1.64 -4.08
C PHE A 26 -7.98 2.28 -3.97
N HIS A 27 -6.97 1.75 -4.66
CA HIS A 27 -5.64 2.34 -4.70
C HIS A 27 -5.66 3.79 -5.24
N PHE A 28 -6.45 4.06 -6.27
CA PHE A 28 -6.53 5.41 -6.84
C PHE A 28 -7.43 6.34 -6.03
N ARG A 29 -8.44 5.81 -5.32
CA ARG A 29 -9.37 6.58 -4.50
C ARG A 29 -8.87 6.92 -3.09
N GLN A 30 -7.88 6.20 -2.58
CA GLN A 30 -7.39 6.41 -1.22
C GLN A 30 -6.74 7.79 -1.03
N GLN A 31 -6.81 8.31 0.19
CA GLN A 31 -6.10 9.52 0.58
C GLN A 31 -4.57 9.31 0.49
N LYS A 32 -3.85 10.38 0.20
CA LYS A 32 -2.40 10.37 0.07
C LYS A 32 -1.82 11.47 0.95
N VAL A 33 -0.66 11.21 1.52
CA VAL A 33 0.12 12.18 2.28
C VAL A 33 1.24 12.66 1.38
N VAL A 34 1.39 13.98 1.29
CA VAL A 34 2.46 14.63 0.55
C VAL A 34 3.52 15.09 1.55
N LEU A 35 4.72 14.55 1.40
CA LEU A 35 5.87 14.81 2.24
C LEU A 35 6.97 15.47 1.43
N GLN A 36 7.64 16.48 1.98
CA GLN A 36 8.80 17.12 1.35
C GLN A 36 9.98 17.17 2.32
N HIS A 37 11.18 16.94 1.79
CA HIS A 37 12.40 17.18 2.54
C HIS A 37 12.80 18.66 2.44
N PRO A 38 12.90 19.42 3.55
CA PRO A 38 13.11 20.87 3.52
C PRO A 38 14.37 21.31 2.75
N SER A 39 15.49 20.64 2.97
CA SER A 39 16.77 21.02 2.32
C SER A 39 16.94 20.48 0.90
N LEU A 40 16.36 19.31 0.58
CA LEU A 40 16.54 18.65 -0.72
C LEU A 40 15.46 19.04 -1.74
N LYS A 41 14.39 19.73 -1.28
CA LYS A 41 13.16 20.04 -2.04
C LYS A 41 12.53 18.82 -2.75
N LYS A 42 12.89 17.60 -2.32
CA LYS A 42 12.34 16.34 -2.86
C LYS A 42 10.99 16.07 -2.23
N THR A 43 9.96 15.97 -3.07
CA THR A 43 8.60 15.64 -2.66
C THR A 43 8.32 14.16 -2.90
N LYS A 44 7.67 13.51 -1.93
CA LYS A 44 7.19 12.14 -2.03
C LYS A 44 5.72 12.09 -1.67
N VAL A 45 4.96 11.42 -2.52
CA VAL A 45 3.53 11.17 -2.29
C VAL A 45 3.39 9.71 -1.87
N VAL A 46 2.81 9.48 -0.70
CA VAL A 46 2.63 8.13 -0.16
C VAL A 46 1.15 7.89 0.12
N PRO A 47 0.56 6.79 -0.39
CA PRO A 47 -0.82 6.46 -0.06
C PRO A 47 -0.98 6.18 1.43
N PHE A 48 -2.09 6.64 2.00
CA PHE A 48 -2.30 6.60 3.43
C PHE A 48 -2.69 5.20 3.91
N LEU A 49 -1.91 4.66 4.87
CA LEU A 49 -2.14 3.39 5.57
C LEU A 49 -2.08 2.13 4.70
N TYR A 50 -3.16 1.73 4.04
CA TYR A 50 -3.27 0.40 3.45
C TYR A 50 -2.64 0.34 2.05
N SER A 51 -1.76 -0.64 1.81
CA SER A 51 -1.15 -0.85 0.50
C SER A 51 -1.98 -1.78 -0.38
N TRP A 52 -2.98 -1.21 -1.06
CA TRP A 52 -3.76 -1.97 -2.05
C TRP A 52 -2.91 -2.61 -3.16
N THR A 53 -1.84 -1.94 -3.59
CA THR A 53 -0.89 -2.51 -4.55
C THR A 53 -0.06 -3.63 -3.91
N GLY A 54 0.30 -3.50 -2.62
CA GLY A 54 1.03 -4.54 -1.89
C GLY A 54 0.21 -5.81 -1.70
N LEU A 55 -1.11 -5.68 -1.59
CA LEU A 55 -2.03 -6.81 -1.49
C LEU A 55 -1.95 -7.68 -2.76
N ILE A 56 -2.03 -7.06 -3.94
CA ILE A 56 -2.07 -7.78 -5.23
C ILE A 56 -0.67 -8.22 -5.67
N PHE A 57 0.31 -7.32 -5.58
CA PHE A 57 1.64 -7.53 -6.19
C PHE A 57 2.72 -7.96 -5.17
N GLY A 58 2.40 -8.01 -3.87
CA GLY A 58 3.31 -8.51 -2.84
C GLY A 58 4.69 -7.84 -2.87
N ALA A 59 5.74 -8.68 -2.88
CA ALA A 59 7.13 -8.27 -2.84
C ALA A 59 7.56 -7.35 -4.01
N PHE A 60 6.87 -7.40 -5.15
CA PHE A 60 7.22 -6.52 -6.28
C PHE A 60 7.01 -5.04 -5.96
N VAL A 61 6.05 -4.69 -5.08
CA VAL A 61 5.80 -3.29 -4.71
C VAL A 61 6.97 -2.63 -3.99
N PRO A 62 7.48 -3.18 -2.86
CA PRO A 62 8.64 -2.61 -2.22
C PRO A 62 9.90 -2.65 -3.08
N LEU A 63 10.07 -3.68 -3.92
CA LEU A 63 11.20 -3.74 -4.87
C LEU A 63 11.20 -2.56 -5.85
N LEU A 64 10.06 -2.30 -6.50
CA LEU A 64 9.91 -1.18 -7.45
C LEU A 64 9.99 0.20 -6.77
N ARG A 65 9.74 0.26 -5.46
CA ARG A 65 9.88 1.48 -4.63
C ARG A 65 11.28 1.61 -4.01
N ASN A 66 12.21 0.73 -4.36
CA ASN A 66 13.57 0.67 -3.82
C ASN A 66 13.61 0.51 -2.29
N ASP A 67 12.67 -0.27 -1.75
CA ASP A 67 12.57 -0.63 -0.33
C ASP A 67 12.97 -2.10 -0.14
N ILE A 68 14.28 -2.34 -0.15
CA ILE A 68 14.85 -3.70 -0.11
C ILE A 68 14.48 -4.44 1.19
N LYS A 69 14.37 -3.74 2.31
CA LYS A 69 13.96 -4.33 3.60
C LYS A 69 12.56 -4.93 3.49
N TRP A 70 11.59 -4.14 3.03
CA TRP A 70 10.22 -4.64 2.89
C TRP A 70 10.06 -5.65 1.76
N PHE A 71 10.91 -5.60 0.71
CA PHE A 71 10.96 -6.65 -0.31
C PHE A 71 11.21 -8.03 0.31
N PHE A 72 12.25 -8.18 1.13
CA PHE A 72 12.55 -9.46 1.76
C PHE A 72 11.46 -9.90 2.75
N ILE A 73 10.86 -8.97 3.51
CA ILE A 73 9.75 -9.28 4.42
C ILE A 73 8.56 -9.85 3.65
N TYR A 74 8.13 -9.18 2.57
CA TYR A 74 7.05 -9.67 1.72
C TYR A 74 7.41 -11.01 1.07
N PHE A 75 8.62 -11.16 0.56
CA PHE A 75 9.05 -12.35 -0.15
C PHE A 75 9.06 -13.60 0.75
N ILE A 76 9.63 -13.49 1.96
CA ILE A 76 9.66 -14.59 2.92
C ILE A 76 8.24 -14.96 3.37
N VAL A 77 7.43 -13.97 3.74
CA VAL A 77 6.04 -14.21 4.15
C VAL A 77 5.21 -14.81 3.00
N PHE A 78 5.44 -14.38 1.77
CA PHE A 78 4.79 -14.94 0.59
C PHE A 78 5.08 -16.44 0.47
N ILE A 79 6.34 -16.87 0.58
CA ILE A 79 6.73 -18.28 0.54
C ILE A 79 6.07 -19.08 1.67
N LEU A 80 6.10 -18.55 2.90
CA LEU A 80 5.57 -19.25 4.09
C LEU A 80 4.04 -19.36 4.11
N THR A 81 3.34 -18.42 3.48
CA THR A 81 1.86 -18.31 3.57
C THR A 81 1.17 -18.51 2.22
N SER A 82 1.91 -18.89 1.18
CA SER A 82 1.42 -18.93 -0.20
C SER A 82 0.70 -17.63 -0.61
N GLY A 83 1.26 -16.49 -0.19
CA GLY A 83 0.76 -15.15 -0.49
C GLY A 83 -0.35 -14.61 0.41
N LEU A 84 -0.96 -15.42 1.28
CA LEU A 84 -2.01 -14.94 2.20
C LEU A 84 -1.51 -13.86 3.16
N GLY A 85 -0.24 -13.91 3.56
CA GLY A 85 0.37 -12.91 4.42
C GLY A 85 0.48 -11.51 3.79
N ASN A 86 0.35 -11.37 2.46
CA ASN A 86 0.27 -10.06 1.81
C ASN A 86 -0.91 -9.24 2.33
N ILE A 87 -2.02 -9.89 2.71
CA ILE A 87 -3.20 -9.24 3.29
C ILE A 87 -2.80 -8.47 4.54
N VAL A 88 -2.05 -9.12 5.43
CA VAL A 88 -1.59 -8.57 6.70
C VAL A 88 -0.49 -7.54 6.48
N LEU A 89 0.53 -7.86 5.69
CA LEU A 89 1.66 -6.95 5.44
C LEU A 89 1.25 -5.64 4.77
N SER A 90 0.17 -5.66 3.98
CA SER A 90 -0.34 -4.46 3.31
C SER A 90 -0.85 -3.39 4.29
N PHE A 91 -1.29 -3.77 5.49
CA PHE A 91 -1.65 -2.82 6.54
C PHE A 91 -0.43 -2.09 7.11
N PHE A 92 0.71 -2.77 7.19
CA PHE A 92 1.92 -2.23 7.82
C PHE A 92 2.80 -1.45 6.84
N TYR A 93 2.76 -1.82 5.56
CA TYR A 93 3.74 -1.35 4.59
C TYR A 93 3.72 0.18 4.37
N ASN A 94 2.60 0.79 3.98
CA ASN A 94 2.63 2.25 3.74
C ASN A 94 2.85 3.03 5.04
N LYS A 95 2.34 2.54 6.19
CA LYS A 95 2.62 3.15 7.50
C LYS A 95 4.12 3.16 7.78
N SER A 96 4.81 2.03 7.61
CA SER A 96 6.25 1.97 7.81
C SER A 96 7.01 2.84 6.80
N SER A 97 6.55 2.90 5.55
CA SER A 97 7.14 3.77 4.52
C SER A 97 7.01 5.26 4.90
N LEU A 98 5.85 5.67 5.41
CA LEU A 98 5.62 7.03 5.94
C LEU A 98 6.55 7.32 7.12
N THR A 99 6.57 6.45 8.14
CA THR A 99 7.44 6.62 9.31
C THR A 99 8.91 6.75 8.92
N ALA A 100 9.39 5.90 8.00
CA ALA A 100 10.77 5.96 7.52
C ALA A 100 11.11 7.27 6.76
N LEU A 101 10.11 7.94 6.17
CA LEU A 101 10.32 9.26 5.56
C LEU A 101 10.36 10.36 6.62
N ILE A 102 9.48 10.30 7.62
CA ILE A 102 9.49 11.24 8.75
C ILE A 102 10.82 11.16 9.51
N GLU A 103 11.31 9.95 9.79
CA GLU A 103 12.62 9.72 10.42
C GLU A 103 13.80 10.27 9.58
N LYS A 104 13.62 10.36 8.26
CA LYS A 104 14.59 10.97 7.33
C LYS A 104 14.43 12.49 7.21
N GLY A 105 13.63 13.12 8.07
CA GLY A 105 13.44 14.57 8.09
C GLY A 105 12.46 15.11 7.06
N TYR A 106 11.61 14.27 6.46
CA TYR A 106 10.53 14.75 5.62
C TYR A 106 9.40 15.34 6.49
N VAL A 107 8.78 16.42 6.01
CA VAL A 107 7.66 17.10 6.68
C VAL A 107 6.43 17.14 5.76
N PRO A 108 5.21 17.14 6.31
CA PRO A 108 4.00 17.32 5.50
C PRO A 108 3.98 18.68 4.82
N VAL A 109 3.56 18.71 3.55
CA VAL A 109 3.53 19.95 2.75
C VAL A 109 2.26 20.76 3.00
N ASP A 110 1.15 20.08 3.26
CA ASP A 110 -0.18 20.67 3.43
C ASP A 110 -0.85 20.29 4.76
N ASP A 111 -1.80 21.11 5.19
CA ASP A 111 -2.53 20.90 6.45
C ASP A 111 -3.32 19.59 6.47
N ASN A 112 -3.86 19.15 5.33
CA ASN A 112 -4.57 17.88 5.25
C ASN A 112 -3.61 16.70 5.47
N SER A 113 -2.43 16.69 4.84
CA SER A 113 -1.37 15.72 5.10
C SER A 113 -0.94 15.72 6.57
N LYS A 114 -0.81 16.90 7.20
CA LYS A 114 -0.50 17.02 8.63
C LYS A 114 -1.60 16.42 9.50
N GLN A 115 -2.86 16.78 9.25
CA GLN A 115 -4.02 16.26 9.99
C GLN A 115 -4.13 14.73 9.87
N LEU A 116 -3.91 14.17 8.68
CA LEU A 116 -3.90 12.72 8.48
C LEU A 116 -2.82 12.04 9.34
N LEU A 117 -1.60 12.57 9.37
CA LEU A 117 -0.52 12.00 10.18
C LEU A 117 -0.78 12.12 11.70
N VAL A 118 -1.33 13.26 12.16
CA VAL A 118 -1.73 13.47 13.56
C VAL A 118 -2.85 12.52 13.96
N SER A 119 -3.88 12.35 13.11
CA SER A 119 -5.04 11.48 13.38
C SER A 119 -4.68 10.01 13.62
N LYS A 120 -3.51 9.57 13.16
CA LYS A 120 -2.99 8.20 13.34
C LYS A 120 -1.79 8.13 14.27
N ASN A 121 -1.52 9.20 15.01
CA ASN A 121 -0.40 9.31 15.95
C ASN A 121 0.95 8.96 15.30
N ILE A 122 1.12 9.31 14.01
CA ILE A 122 2.39 9.11 13.28
C ILE A 122 3.35 10.27 13.59
N ILE A 123 2.81 11.47 13.78
CA ILE A 123 3.52 12.65 14.28
C ILE A 123 2.74 13.24 15.46
N LYS A 124 3.43 13.93 16.37
CA LYS A 124 2.76 14.68 17.45
C LYS A 124 2.06 15.90 16.86
N ALA A 125 0.90 16.24 17.41
CA ALA A 125 0.34 17.57 17.22
C ALA A 125 1.35 18.59 17.76
N ILE A 126 1.64 19.62 16.99
CA ILE A 126 2.36 20.78 17.50
C ILE A 126 1.27 21.63 18.16
N GLU A 127 1.34 21.78 19.48
CA GLU A 127 0.53 22.71 20.27
C GLU A 127 0.80 24.17 19.86
#